data_AF-A0AAP5BLZ1-F1
#
_entry.id   AF-A0AAP5BLZ1-F1
#
_cell.length_a   1.000
_cell.length_b   1.000
_cell.length_c   1.000
_cell.angle_alpha   90.00
_cell.angle_beta   90.00
_cell.angle_gamma   90.00
#
_symmetry.space_group_name_H-M   'P 1'
#
loop_
_entity.id
_entity.type
_entity.pdbx_description
1 polymer ?
#
loop_
_entity_poly.entity_id
_entity_poly.type
_entity_poly.pdbx_seq_one_letter_code
_entity_poly.pdbx_strand_id
1 'polypeptide(L)'
;MKSFFSAIQHWFTGDLYGRHLGLILQEVGNRRPDALTTFISDVFCIPRRNLKTARFEAEYTFAGARGPRRADVAVFTDEDEEPTILVEIKYHDKPLPETERKPAQLADYRAWRDRKSNRYVLLISRELYAAEGIQIRRWNDLAHHLRPYAERSDLIDMLVGYLEDEGNVMQNISGVALTKYMKRYLCNGKPGANNVDGPVEFSNLLKNVQLMSGVFHGHFKAAWKNAGLKIEGESYDRRSKVASIDFNVWNRLKSIAEGKSAVDDFGGLRSELKNGGQIYVFARHSLGHNGNWLRVRYGVMFDVSPDDNESAPPQAFLFADVRGAALERAGANPWADKKIHYRWVTDDAEKGSGKAEQHLNKLILSAIDQVLDAKMPLLAQQKKALLLLRKSLGSGRQPLLAA
;
A
#
# COMPACT_ATOMS: atom_id res chain seq x y z
N MET A 1 17.53 31.38 19.53
CA MET A 1 17.03 30.94 18.21
C MET A 1 17.54 29.54 17.93
N LYS A 2 16.69 28.52 17.98
CA LYS A 2 17.04 27.17 17.48
C LYS A 2 16.72 27.15 15.99
N SER A 3 17.66 26.71 15.15
CA SER A 3 17.43 26.69 13.70
C SER A 3 16.51 25.53 13.34
N PHE A 4 15.70 25.70 12.28
CA PHE A 4 14.87 24.66 11.68
C PHE A 4 15.66 23.37 11.44
N PHE A 5 16.91 23.49 10.98
CA PHE A 5 17.81 22.35 10.74
C PHE A 5 18.36 21.68 12.01
N SER A 6 18.60 22.43 13.10
CA SER A 6 19.01 21.82 14.38
C SER A 6 17.90 20.99 15.02
N ALA A 7 16.64 21.31 14.70
CA ALA A 7 15.50 20.55 15.16
C ALA A 7 15.31 19.28 14.30
N ILE A 8 15.50 19.36 12.97
CA ILE A 8 15.51 18.21 12.04
C ILE A 8 16.46 17.08 12.48
N GLN A 9 17.69 17.38 12.89
CA GLN A 9 18.64 16.34 13.31
C GLN A 9 18.21 15.57 14.56
N HIS A 10 17.45 16.20 15.46
CA HIS A 10 16.89 15.52 16.63
C HIS A 10 15.58 14.77 16.31
N TRP A 11 14.91 15.09 15.19
CA TRP A 11 13.60 14.53 14.80
C TRP A 11 13.65 13.12 14.21
N PHE A 12 14.81 12.66 13.74
CA PHE A 12 14.98 11.31 13.16
C PHE A 12 15.37 10.21 14.17
N THR A 13 15.40 10.53 15.47
CA THR A 13 15.78 9.59 16.55
C THR A 13 14.63 9.18 17.48
N GLY A 14 13.40 9.70 17.28
CA GLY A 14 12.26 9.47 18.18
C GLY A 14 11.00 8.89 17.51
N ASP A 15 10.30 8.01 18.24
CA ASP A 15 9.08 7.26 17.88
C ASP A 15 7.80 8.09 17.60
N LEU A 16 7.87 9.27 16.97
CA LEU A 16 6.72 10.20 16.83
C LEU A 16 6.34 10.50 15.37
N TYR A 17 6.26 9.48 14.53
CA TYR A 17 6.25 9.63 13.07
C TYR A 17 5.10 10.45 12.44
N GLY A 18 3.87 10.44 12.97
CA GLY A 18 2.74 11.20 12.39
C GLY A 18 2.76 12.70 12.67
N ARG A 19 3.12 13.09 13.90
CA ARG A 19 3.11 14.51 14.34
C ARG A 19 4.16 15.35 13.64
N HIS A 20 5.34 14.77 13.38
CA HIS A 20 6.40 15.44 12.65
C HIS A 20 5.98 15.82 11.23
N LEU A 21 5.21 14.96 10.57
CA LEU A 21 4.66 15.28 9.26
C LEU A 21 3.64 16.41 9.34
N GLY A 22 2.87 16.50 10.43
CA GLY A 22 2.00 17.65 10.70
C GLY A 22 2.78 18.98 10.77
N LEU A 23 3.92 18.99 11.47
CA LEU A 23 4.80 20.16 11.54
C LEU A 23 5.40 20.53 10.17
N ILE A 24 5.82 19.53 9.38
CA ILE A 24 6.33 19.77 8.02
C ILE A 24 5.22 20.34 7.13
N LEU A 25 4.00 19.79 7.20
CA LEU A 25 2.86 20.30 6.43
C LEU A 25 2.46 21.72 6.85
N GLN A 26 2.53 22.06 8.14
CA GLN A 26 2.38 23.45 8.58
C GLN A 26 3.43 24.35 7.89
N GLU A 27 4.70 23.96 7.90
CA GLU A 27 5.78 24.77 7.32
C GLU A 27 5.64 24.91 5.80
N VAL A 28 5.24 23.84 5.11
CA VAL A 28 4.89 23.89 3.68
C VAL A 28 3.73 24.85 3.46
N GLY A 29 2.67 24.77 4.27
CA GLY A 29 1.50 25.65 4.18
C GLY A 29 1.85 27.13 4.42
N ASN A 30 2.78 27.42 5.33
CA ASN A 30 3.20 28.78 5.63
C ASN A 30 4.08 29.39 4.52
N ARG A 31 4.95 28.59 3.90
CA ARG A 31 5.88 29.07 2.86
C ARG A 31 5.31 29.01 1.44
N ARG A 32 4.48 28.01 1.18
CA ARG A 32 3.91 27.64 -0.13
C ARG A 32 2.43 27.23 0.03
N PRO A 33 1.55 28.14 0.51
CA PRO A 33 0.16 27.80 0.80
C PRO A 33 -0.57 27.18 -0.39
N ASP A 34 -0.32 27.67 -1.61
CA ASP A 34 -0.90 27.14 -2.85
C ASP A 34 -0.67 25.64 -3.06
N ALA A 35 0.43 25.06 -2.56
CA ALA A 35 0.73 23.64 -2.70
C ALA A 35 -0.21 22.74 -1.86
N LEU A 36 -0.74 23.25 -0.74
CA LEU A 36 -1.67 22.50 0.12
C LEU A 36 -3.12 22.94 -0.07
N THR A 37 -3.37 24.23 -0.33
CA THR A 37 -4.73 24.73 -0.53
C THR A 37 -5.33 24.21 -1.83
N THR A 38 -4.54 23.98 -2.88
CA THR A 38 -5.05 23.37 -4.12
C THR A 38 -5.40 21.89 -3.90
N PHE A 39 -4.59 21.13 -3.16
CA PHE A 39 -4.94 19.77 -2.74
C PHE A 39 -6.25 19.73 -1.95
N ILE A 40 -6.38 20.59 -0.93
CA ILE A 40 -7.59 20.70 -0.10
C ILE A 40 -8.81 21.09 -0.94
N SER A 41 -8.64 22.05 -1.85
CA SER A 41 -9.67 22.48 -2.80
C SER A 41 -10.19 21.30 -3.62
N ASP A 42 -9.28 20.49 -4.16
CA ASP A 42 -9.63 19.33 -4.98
C ASP A 42 -10.29 18.20 -4.14
N VAL A 43 -9.84 18.01 -2.90
CA VAL A 43 -10.38 16.97 -2.00
C VAL A 43 -11.80 17.26 -1.53
N PHE A 44 -12.08 18.52 -1.18
CA PHE A 44 -13.35 18.93 -0.57
C PHE A 44 -14.27 19.72 -1.52
N CYS A 45 -13.82 19.97 -2.76
CA CYS A 45 -14.52 20.83 -3.72
C CYS A 45 -14.75 22.26 -3.20
N ILE A 46 -13.84 22.78 -2.38
CA ILE A 46 -13.90 24.15 -1.86
C ILE A 46 -13.30 25.10 -2.91
N PRO A 47 -13.99 26.18 -3.35
CA PRO A 47 -13.42 27.12 -4.30
C PRO A 47 -12.09 27.70 -3.82
N ARG A 48 -11.04 27.67 -4.65
CA ARG A 48 -9.69 28.15 -4.28
C ARG A 48 -9.65 29.56 -3.70
N ARG A 49 -10.54 30.45 -4.17
CA ARG A 49 -10.67 31.82 -3.65
C ARG A 49 -10.99 31.88 -2.15
N ASN A 50 -11.67 30.86 -1.62
CA ASN A 50 -12.02 30.74 -0.19
C ASN A 50 -10.85 30.22 0.65
N LEU A 51 -9.75 29.78 0.03
CA LEU A 51 -8.55 29.28 0.71
C LEU A 51 -7.35 30.24 0.55
N LYS A 52 -7.57 31.44 -0.01
CA LYS A 52 -6.49 32.39 -0.32
C LYS A 52 -5.75 32.90 0.92
N THR A 53 -6.46 33.01 2.03
CA THR A 53 -5.96 33.45 3.35
C THR A 53 -5.70 32.28 4.29
N ALA A 54 -5.57 31.05 3.75
CA ALA A 54 -5.47 29.87 4.59
C ALA A 54 -4.23 29.91 5.49
N ARG A 55 -4.43 29.68 6.79
CA ARG A 55 -3.37 29.54 7.78
C ARG A 55 -3.33 28.10 8.28
N PHE A 56 -2.13 27.56 8.39
CA PHE A 56 -1.90 26.19 8.83
C PHE A 56 -1.32 26.18 10.24
N GLU A 57 -1.87 25.35 11.12
CA GLU A 57 -1.42 25.22 12.49
C GLU A 57 -1.35 23.74 12.86
N ALA A 58 -0.16 23.24 13.17
CA ALA A 58 0.03 21.89 13.67
C ALA A 58 -0.36 21.79 15.14
N GLU A 59 -0.72 20.60 15.58
CA GLU A 59 -1.03 20.31 16.99
C GLU A 59 -2.19 21.13 17.59
N TYR A 60 -3.13 21.56 16.75
CA TYR A 60 -4.29 22.34 17.19
C TYR A 60 -5.22 21.55 18.11
N THR A 61 -5.63 22.17 19.22
CA THR A 61 -6.55 21.56 20.18
C THR A 61 -7.99 21.93 19.88
N PHE A 62 -8.85 20.92 19.69
CA PHE A 62 -10.27 21.08 19.42
C PHE A 62 -11.13 20.32 20.44
N ALA A 63 -12.37 20.74 20.62
CA ALA A 63 -13.31 20.03 21.49
C ALA A 63 -13.89 18.80 20.76
N GLY A 64 -13.51 17.59 21.16
CA GLY A 64 -14.10 16.34 20.71
C GLY A 64 -15.44 16.02 21.40
N ALA A 65 -15.98 14.82 21.17
CA ALA A 65 -17.19 14.34 21.83
C ALA A 65 -16.93 13.98 23.30
N ARG A 66 -15.72 13.50 23.61
CA ARG A 66 -15.35 13.03 24.96
C ARG A 66 -14.37 13.94 25.70
N GLY A 67 -14.19 15.17 25.21
CA GLY A 67 -13.26 16.14 25.77
C GLY A 67 -12.28 16.70 24.73
N PRO A 68 -11.29 17.49 25.15
CA PRO A 68 -10.32 18.10 24.25
C PRO A 68 -9.48 17.04 23.53
N ARG A 69 -9.22 17.30 22.26
CA ARG A 69 -8.42 16.48 21.34
C ARG A 69 -7.46 17.35 20.58
N ARG A 70 -6.43 16.73 20.03
CA ARG A 70 -5.39 17.41 19.26
C ARG A 70 -5.40 16.85 17.84
N ALA A 71 -5.49 17.74 16.85
CA ALA A 71 -5.32 17.40 15.45
C ALA A 71 -3.86 17.57 15.03
N ASP A 72 -3.44 16.80 14.02
CA ASP A 72 -2.06 16.91 13.50
C ASP A 72 -1.88 18.23 12.76
N VAL A 73 -2.88 18.65 11.96
CA VAL A 73 -2.93 19.97 11.33
C VAL A 73 -4.35 20.53 11.35
N ALA A 74 -4.50 21.81 11.63
CA ALA A 74 -5.71 22.60 11.44
C ALA A 74 -5.49 23.63 10.34
N VAL A 75 -6.51 23.85 9.52
CA VAL A 75 -6.51 24.86 8.47
C VAL A 75 -7.63 25.85 8.76
N PHE A 76 -7.23 27.09 8.96
CA PHE A 76 -8.10 28.24 9.15
C PHE A 76 -8.32 28.90 7.80
N THR A 77 -9.54 29.32 7.54
CA THR A 77 -9.89 30.14 6.38
C THR A 77 -10.39 31.47 6.91
N ASP A 78 -10.13 32.56 6.19
CA ASP A 78 -10.47 33.92 6.64
C ASP A 78 -9.81 34.28 7.98
N GLU A 79 -10.30 35.31 8.67
CA GLU A 79 -9.83 35.71 10.01
C GLU A 79 -10.59 34.98 11.13
N ASP A 80 -11.16 33.80 10.84
CA ASP A 80 -11.94 33.04 11.80
C ASP A 80 -11.07 32.49 12.95
N GLU A 81 -11.59 32.56 14.18
CA GLU A 81 -10.93 32.03 15.39
C GLU A 81 -10.93 30.49 15.45
N GLU A 82 -11.79 29.83 14.67
CA GLU A 82 -11.91 28.38 14.61
C GLU A 82 -11.50 27.84 13.23
N PRO A 83 -10.89 26.65 13.16
CA PRO A 83 -10.49 26.08 11.87
C PRO A 83 -11.71 25.56 11.08
N THR A 84 -11.56 25.59 9.77
CA THR A 84 -12.56 25.08 8.81
C THR A 84 -12.25 23.63 8.45
N ILE A 85 -10.97 23.24 8.47
CA ILE A 85 -10.54 21.88 8.16
C ILE A 85 -9.63 21.36 9.27
N LEU A 86 -9.84 20.11 9.68
CA LEU A 86 -8.87 19.36 10.49
C LEU A 86 -8.27 18.21 9.66
N VAL A 87 -6.97 17.99 9.82
CA VAL A 87 -6.21 16.93 9.17
C VAL A 87 -5.62 16.00 10.24
N GLU A 88 -5.87 14.71 10.09
CA GLU A 88 -5.28 13.62 10.87
C GLU A 88 -4.35 12.81 9.97
N ILE A 89 -3.19 12.42 10.50
CA ILE A 89 -2.13 11.71 9.79
C ILE A 89 -1.92 10.32 10.41
N LYS A 90 -2.03 9.28 9.57
CA LYS A 90 -1.71 7.89 9.93
C LYS A 90 -0.54 7.39 9.08
N TYR A 91 0.66 7.49 9.64
CA TYR A 91 1.92 7.23 8.93
C TYR A 91 2.36 5.75 8.99
N HIS A 92 2.69 5.24 10.17
CA HIS A 92 2.97 3.82 10.42
C HIS A 92 2.02 3.17 11.43
N ASP A 93 1.17 3.99 12.04
CA ASP A 93 0.15 3.53 12.95
C ASP A 93 -0.78 2.58 12.21
N LYS A 94 -0.63 1.27 12.49
CA LYS A 94 -1.80 0.42 12.62
C LYS A 94 -2.81 1.22 13.45
N PRO A 95 -4.12 1.18 13.19
CA PRO A 95 -5.08 1.63 14.20
C PRO A 95 -4.65 1.02 15.54
N LEU A 96 -4.14 1.88 16.43
CA LEU A 96 -3.16 1.52 17.45
C LEU A 96 -3.73 0.39 18.32
N PRO A 97 -3.17 -0.83 18.30
CA PRO A 97 -3.40 -1.78 19.38
C PRO A 97 -2.49 -1.37 20.55
N GLU A 98 -2.99 -1.50 21.78
CA GLU A 98 -2.27 -1.25 23.04
C GLU A 98 -2.29 0.20 23.57
N THR A 99 -3.49 0.68 23.90
CA THR A 99 -3.71 1.29 25.23
C THR A 99 -5.15 0.97 25.66
N GLU A 100 -5.33 0.37 26.85
CA GLU A 100 -6.62 -0.08 27.42
C GLU A 100 -7.63 1.05 27.72
N ARG A 101 -7.38 2.27 27.24
CA ARG A 101 -8.28 3.42 27.33
C ARG A 101 -8.13 4.36 26.13
N LYS A 102 -8.58 4.00 24.93
CA LYS A 102 -8.90 5.02 23.91
C LYS A 102 -10.17 4.71 23.12
N PRO A 103 -11.22 5.51 23.28
CA PRO A 103 -12.36 5.48 22.38
C PRO A 103 -12.08 6.34 21.13
N ALA A 104 -12.34 5.76 19.96
CA ALA A 104 -12.84 6.41 18.76
C ALA A 104 -12.30 7.83 18.44
N GLN A 105 -11.00 7.95 18.11
CA GLN A 105 -10.42 9.21 17.60
C GLN A 105 -11.26 9.79 16.45
N LEU A 106 -11.69 8.94 15.50
CA LEU A 106 -12.54 9.40 14.39
C LEU A 106 -13.93 9.87 14.82
N ALA A 107 -14.49 9.37 15.93
CA ALA A 107 -15.77 9.86 16.42
C ALA A 107 -15.67 11.28 16.96
N ASP A 108 -14.54 11.64 17.59
CA ASP A 108 -14.28 13.01 18.03
C ASP A 108 -14.18 13.97 16.84
N TYR A 109 -13.51 13.56 15.75
CA TYR A 109 -13.48 14.33 14.50
C TYR A 109 -14.85 14.49 13.84
N ARG A 110 -15.65 13.41 13.80
CA ARG A 110 -17.03 13.48 13.28
C ARG A 110 -17.87 14.43 14.12
N ALA A 111 -17.82 14.30 15.44
CA ALA A 111 -18.55 15.18 16.35
C ALA A 111 -18.13 16.64 16.21
N TRP A 112 -16.84 16.92 15.98
CA TRP A 112 -16.38 18.28 15.70
C TRP A 112 -16.92 18.82 14.37
N ARG A 113 -16.90 18.00 13.31
CA ARG A 113 -17.48 18.33 12.00
C ARG A 113 -18.97 18.65 12.10
N ASP A 114 -19.73 17.79 12.77
CA ASP A 114 -21.20 17.86 12.82
C ASP A 114 -21.75 19.09 13.55
N ARG A 115 -20.90 19.84 14.26
CA ARG A 115 -21.28 21.09 14.93
C ARG A 115 -21.50 22.27 13.96
N LYS A 116 -20.88 22.25 12.77
CA LYS A 116 -21.04 23.31 11.76
C LYS A 116 -20.96 22.74 10.35
N SER A 117 -21.87 23.16 9.47
CA SER A 117 -21.97 22.61 8.10
C SER A 117 -20.78 22.93 7.19
N ASN A 118 -19.96 23.92 7.54
CA ASN A 118 -18.77 24.34 6.79
C ASN A 118 -17.47 23.69 7.30
N ARG A 119 -17.54 22.67 8.16
CA ARG A 119 -16.36 21.98 8.67
C ARG A 119 -16.03 20.72 7.88
N TYR A 120 -14.73 20.47 7.72
CA TYR A 120 -14.21 19.36 6.95
C TYR A 120 -13.14 18.59 7.72
N VAL A 121 -13.05 17.28 7.48
CA VAL A 121 -12.02 16.43 8.09
C VAL A 121 -11.33 15.63 7.00
N LEU A 122 -10.00 15.71 6.97
CA LEU A 122 -9.13 14.94 6.10
C LEU A 122 -8.34 13.94 6.95
N LEU A 123 -8.33 12.67 6.53
CA LEU A 123 -7.42 11.65 7.05
C LEU A 123 -6.43 11.30 5.94
N ILE A 124 -5.14 11.47 6.20
CA ILE A 124 -4.06 11.02 5.31
C ILE A 124 -3.51 9.71 5.87
N SER A 125 -3.65 8.62 5.12
CA SER A 125 -3.27 7.28 5.59
C SER A 125 -2.67 6.41 4.50
N ARG A 126 -1.84 5.44 4.88
CA ARG A 126 -1.35 4.43 3.93
C ARG A 126 -2.45 3.45 3.48
N GLU A 127 -3.28 3.01 4.43
CA GLU A 127 -4.40 2.09 4.21
C GLU A 127 -5.67 2.87 3.89
N LEU A 128 -6.49 2.37 2.95
CA LEU A 128 -7.80 2.97 2.67
C LEU A 128 -8.89 2.33 3.53
N TYR A 129 -9.69 3.19 4.18
CA TYR A 129 -10.93 2.82 4.86
C TYR A 129 -12.01 3.81 4.47
N ALA A 130 -13.28 3.46 4.73
CA ALA A 130 -14.37 4.42 4.70
C ALA A 130 -14.64 4.96 6.10
N ALA A 131 -14.88 6.26 6.20
CA ALA A 131 -15.37 6.90 7.41
C ALA A 131 -16.41 7.96 7.03
N GLU A 132 -17.59 7.88 7.63
CA GLU A 132 -18.72 8.73 7.24
C GLU A 132 -18.40 10.23 7.42
N GLY A 133 -18.49 10.97 6.30
CA GLY A 133 -18.15 12.38 6.13
C GLY A 133 -16.75 12.78 6.63
N ILE A 134 -15.81 11.85 6.65
CA ILE A 134 -14.38 12.13 6.73
C ILE A 134 -13.81 11.78 5.35
N GLN A 135 -13.10 12.72 4.73
CA GLN A 135 -12.37 12.43 3.51
C GLN A 135 -11.10 11.67 3.85
N ILE A 136 -10.86 10.55 3.17
CA ILE A 136 -9.65 9.74 3.36
C ILE A 136 -8.86 9.79 2.06
N ARG A 137 -7.56 10.10 2.15
CA ARG A 137 -6.62 10.15 1.02
C ARG A 137 -5.32 9.44 1.40
N ARG A 138 -4.61 8.93 0.41
CA ARG A 138 -3.30 8.32 0.64
C ARG A 138 -2.19 9.35 0.62
N TRP A 139 -1.08 9.01 1.29
CA TRP A 139 0.19 9.72 1.13
C TRP A 139 0.61 9.83 -0.33
N ASN A 140 0.41 8.77 -1.10
CA ASN A 140 0.63 8.77 -2.54
C ASN A 140 -0.13 9.89 -3.26
N ASP A 141 -1.38 10.15 -2.89
CA ASP A 141 -2.22 11.16 -3.55
C ASP A 141 -1.70 12.57 -3.25
N LEU A 142 -1.30 12.82 -1.99
CA LEU A 142 -0.70 14.09 -1.58
C LEU A 142 0.68 14.29 -2.22
N ALA A 143 1.55 13.28 -2.19
CA ALA A 143 2.89 13.39 -2.77
C ALA A 143 2.82 13.64 -4.28
N HIS A 144 1.96 12.92 -5.00
CA HIS A 144 1.73 13.16 -6.43
C HIS A 144 1.31 14.61 -6.70
N HIS A 145 0.39 15.14 -5.88
CA HIS A 145 -0.04 16.52 -5.97
C HIS A 145 1.09 17.52 -5.68
N LEU A 146 2.00 17.20 -4.76
CA LEU A 146 3.11 18.06 -4.35
C LEU A 146 4.29 18.06 -5.34
N ARG A 147 4.47 17.02 -6.16
CA ARG A 147 5.61 16.92 -7.10
C ARG A 147 5.81 18.15 -8.00
N PRO A 148 4.79 18.74 -8.64
CA PRO A 148 4.97 19.96 -9.45
C PRO A 148 5.50 21.17 -8.66
N TYR A 149 5.37 21.15 -7.33
CA TYR A 149 5.87 22.20 -6.44
C TYR A 149 7.28 21.91 -5.90
N ALA A 150 7.76 20.67 -6.00
CA ALA A 150 9.07 20.24 -5.50
C ALA A 150 10.23 21.02 -6.17
N GLU A 151 10.15 21.25 -7.48
CA GLU A 151 11.14 22.04 -8.24
C GLU A 151 11.34 23.48 -7.72
N ARG A 152 10.37 24.00 -6.95
CA ARG A 152 10.35 25.39 -6.47
C ARG A 152 10.48 25.49 -4.95
N SER A 153 10.70 24.37 -4.26
CA SER A 153 10.73 24.30 -2.81
C SER A 153 11.46 23.05 -2.32
N ASP A 154 12.70 23.21 -1.87
CA ASP A 154 13.52 22.15 -1.25
C ASP A 154 12.78 21.43 -0.11
N LEU A 155 11.94 22.15 0.64
CA LEU A 155 11.12 21.56 1.70
C LEU A 155 10.08 20.56 1.17
N ILE A 156 9.49 20.85 0.00
CA ILE A 156 8.49 19.98 -0.62
C ILE A 156 9.19 18.80 -1.27
N ASP A 157 10.32 19.05 -1.93
CA ASP A 157 11.16 18.00 -2.52
C ASP A 157 11.63 17.00 -1.46
N MET A 158 12.16 17.49 -0.34
CA MET A 158 12.56 16.67 0.80
C MET A 158 11.40 15.87 1.39
N LEU A 159 10.19 16.46 1.50
CA LEU A 159 9.01 15.73 1.97
C LEU A 159 8.62 14.61 1.00
N VAL A 160 8.58 14.88 -0.31
CA VAL A 160 8.24 13.87 -1.31
C VAL A 160 9.27 12.75 -1.30
N GLY A 161 10.57 13.06 -1.32
CA GLY A 161 11.65 12.08 -1.28
C GLY A 161 11.60 11.21 -0.02
N TYR A 162 11.33 11.81 1.15
CA TYR A 162 11.15 11.06 2.39
C TYR A 162 9.97 10.07 2.30
N LEU A 163 8.83 10.50 1.77
CA LEU A 163 7.65 9.63 1.61
C LEU A 163 7.89 8.51 0.58
N GLU A 164 8.70 8.76 -0.45
CA GLU A 164 9.15 7.75 -1.41
C GLU A 164 10.04 6.71 -0.73
N ASP A 165 11.08 7.15 -0.02
CA ASP A 165 12.04 6.28 0.68
C ASP A 165 11.34 5.33 1.66
N GLU A 166 10.33 5.83 2.37
CA GLU A 166 9.54 5.10 3.36
C GLU A 166 8.45 4.21 2.72
N GLY A 167 8.31 4.22 1.39
CA GLY A 167 7.37 3.37 0.64
C GLY A 167 5.90 3.77 0.84
N ASN A 168 5.65 5.06 1.12
CA ASN A 168 4.32 5.67 1.22
C ASN A 168 3.83 6.28 -0.11
N VAL A 169 4.71 6.30 -1.12
CA VAL A 169 4.46 6.83 -2.48
C VAL A 169 4.94 5.80 -3.50
N MET A 170 4.25 5.73 -4.64
CA MET A 170 4.68 4.96 -5.80
C MET A 170 6.03 5.46 -6.29
N GLN A 171 6.98 4.56 -6.39
CA GLN A 171 8.29 4.85 -6.93
C GLN A 171 8.33 4.50 -8.41
N ASN A 172 8.91 5.39 -9.22
CA ASN A 172 9.27 5.02 -10.59
C ASN A 172 10.51 4.14 -10.52
N ILE A 173 10.48 3.03 -11.24
CA ILE A 173 11.53 2.01 -11.21
C ILE A 173 12.19 1.99 -12.57
N SER A 174 13.52 2.00 -12.60
CA SER A 174 14.27 1.86 -13.85
C SER A 174 14.04 0.47 -14.43
N GLY A 175 13.22 0.39 -15.48
CA GLY A 175 12.86 -0.89 -16.11
C GLY A 175 14.07 -1.65 -16.66
N VAL A 176 15.06 -0.91 -17.17
CA VAL A 176 16.32 -1.48 -17.67
C VAL A 176 17.13 -2.10 -16.54
N ALA A 177 17.28 -1.39 -15.43
CA ALA A 177 18.05 -1.86 -14.29
C ALA A 177 17.36 -3.06 -13.61
N LEU A 178 16.04 -3.03 -13.48
CA LEU A 178 15.25 -4.15 -12.96
C LEU A 178 15.37 -5.38 -13.88
N THR A 179 15.25 -5.21 -15.20
CA THR A 179 15.40 -6.31 -16.18
C THR A 179 16.75 -7.00 -16.06
N LYS A 180 17.83 -6.21 -15.99
CA LYS A 180 19.21 -6.71 -15.79
C LYS A 180 19.33 -7.55 -14.51
N TYR A 181 18.78 -7.04 -13.41
CA TYR A 181 18.78 -7.73 -12.13
C TYR A 181 17.99 -9.05 -12.17
N MET A 182 16.80 -9.06 -12.74
CA MET A 182 15.99 -10.27 -12.90
C MET A 182 16.69 -11.34 -13.74
N LYS A 183 17.36 -10.93 -14.83
CA LYS A 183 18.16 -11.83 -15.68
C LYS A 183 19.31 -12.47 -14.91
N ARG A 184 19.88 -11.82 -13.89
CA ARG A 184 20.91 -12.43 -13.03
C ARG A 184 20.41 -13.69 -12.31
N TYR A 185 19.14 -13.72 -11.90
CA TYR A 185 18.56 -14.88 -11.24
C TYR A 185 18.20 -15.99 -12.23
N LEU A 186 17.68 -15.59 -13.38
CA LEU A 186 16.97 -16.47 -14.32
C LEU A 186 17.72 -16.83 -15.60
N CYS A 187 18.81 -16.14 -15.94
CA CYS A 187 19.55 -16.34 -17.19
C CYS A 187 21.03 -16.60 -16.91
N ASN A 188 21.63 -17.52 -17.66
CA ASN A 188 23.06 -17.82 -17.52
C ASN A 188 23.95 -16.66 -17.99
N GLY A 189 24.62 -15.96 -17.06
CA GLY A 189 25.87 -15.23 -17.29
C GLY A 189 25.88 -14.20 -18.43
N LYS A 190 24.73 -13.70 -18.87
CA LYS A 190 24.66 -12.74 -19.98
C LYS A 190 25.25 -11.38 -19.53
N PRO A 191 25.99 -10.68 -20.41
CA PRO A 191 26.51 -9.35 -20.14
C PRO A 191 25.40 -8.39 -19.70
N GLY A 192 25.69 -7.55 -18.70
CA GLY A 192 24.73 -6.58 -18.15
C GLY A 192 23.88 -7.08 -16.98
N ALA A 193 23.98 -8.36 -16.57
CA ALA A 193 23.29 -8.88 -15.38
C ALA A 193 23.83 -8.34 -14.03
N ASN A 194 25.01 -7.71 -14.06
CA ASN A 194 25.58 -7.00 -12.91
C ASN A 194 25.33 -5.50 -13.09
N ASN A 195 24.35 -4.98 -12.36
CA ASN A 195 24.17 -3.55 -12.15
C ASN A 195 23.99 -3.27 -10.66
N VAL A 196 24.58 -2.17 -10.19
CA VAL A 196 24.56 -1.79 -8.77
C VAL A 196 23.15 -1.35 -8.35
N ASP A 197 22.39 -0.78 -9.29
CA ASP A 197 21.05 -0.23 -9.02
C ASP A 197 19.96 -1.30 -8.98
N GLY A 198 20.20 -2.47 -9.60
CA GLY A 198 19.22 -3.56 -9.72
C GLY A 198 18.54 -3.99 -8.42
N PRO A 199 19.30 -4.23 -7.33
CA PRO A 199 18.73 -4.51 -6.01
C PRO A 199 17.84 -3.39 -5.46
N VAL A 200 18.21 -2.12 -5.70
CA VAL A 200 17.43 -0.95 -5.25
C VAL A 200 16.12 -0.92 -6.01
N GLU A 201 16.14 -1.08 -7.34
CA GLU A 201 14.95 -1.14 -8.17
C GLU A 201 14.00 -2.28 -7.78
N PHE A 202 14.54 -3.45 -7.42
CA PHE A 202 13.75 -4.57 -6.93
C PHE A 202 13.15 -4.31 -5.55
N SER A 203 13.87 -3.62 -4.67
CA SER A 203 13.34 -3.15 -3.38
C SER A 203 12.19 -2.15 -3.58
N ASN A 204 12.33 -1.23 -4.52
CA ASN A 204 11.29 -0.26 -4.89
C ASN A 204 10.05 -0.96 -5.44
N LEU A 205 10.22 -2.03 -6.21
CA LEU A 205 9.12 -2.88 -6.66
C LEU A 205 8.37 -3.54 -5.50
N LEU A 206 9.09 -4.05 -4.49
CA LEU A 206 8.48 -4.61 -3.28
C LEU A 206 7.68 -3.54 -2.52
N LYS A 207 8.22 -2.33 -2.37
CA LYS A 207 7.54 -1.18 -1.75
C LYS A 207 6.28 -0.79 -2.53
N ASN A 208 6.33 -0.77 -3.85
CA ASN A 208 5.17 -0.51 -4.70
C ASN A 208 4.06 -1.56 -4.50
N VAL A 209 4.42 -2.85 -4.47
CA VAL A 209 3.44 -3.92 -4.16
C VAL A 209 2.86 -3.75 -2.76
N GLN A 210 3.66 -3.33 -1.78
CA GLN A 210 3.17 -3.03 -0.44
C GLN A 210 2.15 -1.89 -0.44
N LEU A 211 2.42 -0.80 -1.16
CA LEU A 211 1.51 0.35 -1.22
C LEU A 211 0.21 0.01 -1.95
N MET A 212 0.27 -0.74 -3.06
CA MET A 212 -0.93 -1.28 -3.73
C MET A 212 -1.75 -2.18 -2.80
N SER A 213 -1.09 -3.00 -1.96
CA SER A 213 -1.79 -3.85 -0.99
C SER A 213 -2.63 -3.07 0.03
N GLY A 214 -2.25 -1.81 0.31
CA GLY A 214 -2.98 -0.91 1.22
C GLY A 214 -4.42 -0.62 0.80
N VAL A 215 -4.75 -0.75 -0.49
CA VAL A 215 -6.11 -0.61 -1.03
C VAL A 215 -7.01 -1.77 -0.64
N PHE A 216 -6.45 -2.98 -0.56
CA PHE A 216 -7.20 -4.21 -0.29
C PHE A 216 -7.21 -4.58 1.18
N HIS A 217 -6.23 -4.10 1.94
CA HIS A 217 -5.99 -4.52 3.31
C HIS A 217 -7.20 -4.33 4.24
N GLY A 218 -7.88 -3.18 4.14
CA GLY A 218 -9.12 -2.94 4.88
C GLY A 218 -10.18 -4.02 4.64
N HIS A 219 -10.33 -4.48 3.39
CA HIS A 219 -11.27 -5.53 3.00
C HIS A 219 -10.92 -6.87 3.65
N PHE A 220 -9.65 -7.27 3.60
CA PHE A 220 -9.18 -8.51 4.23
C PHE A 220 -9.34 -8.49 5.75
N LYS A 221 -8.96 -7.39 6.40
CA LYS A 221 -9.11 -7.20 7.85
C LYS A 221 -10.57 -7.30 8.27
N ALA A 222 -11.46 -6.56 7.60
CA ALA A 222 -12.88 -6.55 7.92
C ALA A 222 -13.54 -7.91 7.68
N ALA A 223 -13.25 -8.54 6.53
CA ALA A 223 -13.79 -9.86 6.20
C ALA A 223 -13.38 -10.92 7.21
N TRP A 224 -12.09 -10.96 7.58
CA TRP A 224 -11.59 -11.94 8.55
C TRP A 224 -12.09 -11.68 9.98
N LYS A 225 -12.11 -10.41 10.42
CA LYS A 225 -12.68 -10.01 11.73
C LYS A 225 -14.14 -10.46 11.86
N ASN A 226 -14.95 -10.22 10.83
CA ASN A 226 -16.38 -10.55 10.83
C ASN A 226 -16.67 -12.03 10.52
N ALA A 227 -15.70 -12.75 9.97
CA ALA A 227 -15.79 -14.18 9.78
C ALA A 227 -15.61 -14.96 11.10
N GLY A 228 -14.89 -14.39 12.07
CA GLY A 228 -14.64 -15.02 13.36
C GLY A 228 -15.92 -15.42 14.10
N LEU A 229 -15.85 -16.57 14.78
CA LEU A 229 -16.74 -16.89 15.90
C LEU A 229 -16.19 -16.14 17.12
N LYS A 230 -17.05 -15.49 17.91
CA LYS A 230 -16.67 -15.02 19.25
C LYS A 230 -16.35 -16.29 20.07
N ILE A 231 -15.08 -16.61 20.20
CA ILE A 231 -14.62 -17.61 21.16
C ILE A 231 -14.14 -16.78 22.35
N GLU A 232 -14.75 -16.98 23.52
CA GLU A 232 -14.27 -16.36 24.77
C GLU A 232 -12.78 -16.67 24.96
N GLY A 233 -11.99 -15.64 25.27
CA GLY A 233 -10.58 -15.80 25.62
C GLY A 233 -9.55 -15.68 24.49
N GLU A 234 -9.94 -15.61 23.21
CA GLU A 234 -8.96 -15.29 22.15
C GLU A 234 -8.82 -13.78 21.95
N SER A 235 -7.63 -13.23 22.25
CA SER A 235 -7.33 -11.83 21.97
C SER A 235 -7.33 -11.58 20.44
N TYR A 236 -8.06 -10.55 20.03
CA TYR A 236 -8.24 -10.18 18.61
C TYR A 236 -6.91 -9.83 17.90
N ASP A 237 -5.87 -9.57 18.68
CA ASP A 237 -4.58 -9.00 18.24
C ASP A 237 -3.79 -9.96 17.33
N ARG A 238 -4.06 -11.27 17.44
CA ARG A 238 -3.44 -12.30 16.56
C ARG A 238 -4.17 -12.50 15.24
N ARG A 239 -5.40 -11.98 15.09
CA ARG A 239 -6.29 -12.33 13.98
C ARG A 239 -6.14 -11.43 12.75
N SER A 240 -5.67 -10.20 12.86
CA SER A 240 -5.63 -9.25 11.74
C SER A 240 -4.19 -8.92 11.29
N LYS A 241 -3.58 -9.81 10.51
CA LYS A 241 -2.22 -9.57 9.98
C LYS A 241 -2.24 -8.70 8.71
N VAL A 242 -1.30 -7.75 8.66
CA VAL A 242 -0.93 -7.01 7.44
C VAL A 242 -0.51 -8.01 6.36
N ALA A 243 -0.70 -7.64 5.09
CA ALA A 243 -0.16 -8.42 3.99
C ALA A 243 1.34 -8.63 4.20
N SER A 244 1.82 -9.86 4.12
CA SER A 244 3.24 -10.10 3.92
C SER A 244 3.56 -9.81 2.46
N ILE A 245 4.65 -9.08 2.21
CA ILE A 245 5.18 -8.87 0.86
C ILE A 245 6.31 -9.86 0.66
N ASP A 246 6.28 -10.58 -0.46
CA ASP A 246 7.25 -11.63 -0.76
C ASP A 246 7.43 -11.78 -2.27
N PHE A 247 8.38 -12.60 -2.67
CA PHE A 247 8.61 -12.94 -4.06
C PHE A 247 8.97 -14.42 -4.24
N ASN A 248 8.63 -14.95 -5.42
CA ASN A 248 9.00 -16.31 -5.82
C ASN A 248 9.74 -16.26 -7.16
N VAL A 249 10.74 -17.13 -7.33
CA VAL A 249 11.52 -17.26 -8.57
C VAL A 249 11.36 -18.68 -9.11
N TRP A 250 10.95 -18.80 -10.37
CA TRP A 250 10.77 -20.07 -11.06
C TRP A 250 11.66 -20.09 -12.30
N ASN A 251 12.66 -20.97 -12.33
CA ASN A 251 13.60 -21.05 -13.43
C ASN A 251 13.05 -21.92 -14.56
N ARG A 252 13.14 -21.42 -15.79
CA ARG A 252 12.98 -22.21 -17.01
C ARG A 252 14.34 -22.80 -17.37
N LEU A 253 14.42 -24.12 -17.48
CA LEU A 253 15.67 -24.82 -17.76
C LEU A 253 15.78 -25.22 -19.22
N LYS A 254 17.01 -25.26 -19.74
CA LYS A 254 17.34 -25.94 -20.99
C LYS A 254 17.13 -27.44 -20.82
N SER A 255 16.85 -28.13 -21.92
CA SER A 255 16.78 -29.59 -21.95
C SER A 255 18.07 -30.20 -21.40
N ILE A 256 17.93 -31.14 -20.48
CA ILE A 256 19.03 -31.82 -19.82
C ILE A 256 19.15 -33.21 -20.46
N ALA A 257 20.37 -33.61 -20.81
CA ALA A 257 20.62 -34.96 -21.33
C ALA A 257 20.27 -36.01 -20.26
N GLU A 258 19.79 -37.17 -20.70
CA GLU A 258 19.40 -38.27 -19.83
C GLU A 258 20.54 -38.65 -18.87
N GLY A 259 20.21 -38.86 -17.59
CA GLY A 259 21.17 -39.19 -16.53
C GLY A 259 21.94 -38.00 -15.93
N LYS A 260 21.79 -36.77 -16.44
CA LYS A 260 22.40 -35.58 -15.83
C LYS A 260 21.46 -34.89 -14.83
N SER A 261 22.03 -34.43 -13.72
CA SER A 261 21.30 -33.66 -12.70
C SER A 261 21.14 -32.20 -13.10
N ALA A 262 19.97 -31.62 -12.80
CA ALA A 262 19.75 -30.18 -12.86
C ALA A 262 20.46 -29.42 -11.72
N VAL A 263 20.86 -30.16 -10.69
CA VAL A 263 21.42 -29.65 -9.45
C VAL A 263 22.93 -29.89 -9.45
N ASP A 264 23.69 -28.94 -8.92
CA ASP A 264 25.13 -29.07 -8.69
C ASP A 264 25.42 -29.89 -7.43
N ASP A 265 26.70 -30.10 -7.15
CA ASP A 265 27.16 -30.92 -6.03
C ASP A 265 26.86 -30.29 -4.65
N PHE A 266 26.42 -29.02 -4.62
CA PHE A 266 26.06 -28.28 -3.41
C PHE A 266 24.55 -28.16 -3.21
N GLY A 267 23.74 -28.83 -4.04
CA GLY A 267 22.28 -28.72 -3.97
C GLY A 267 21.70 -27.47 -4.66
N GLY A 268 22.53 -26.69 -5.35
CA GLY A 268 22.13 -25.50 -6.09
C GLY A 268 21.69 -25.81 -7.52
N LEU A 269 20.83 -24.97 -8.10
CA LEU A 269 20.49 -25.09 -9.52
C LEU A 269 21.68 -24.69 -10.39
N ARG A 270 22.10 -25.58 -11.30
CA ARG A 270 23.20 -25.33 -12.25
C ARG A 270 22.91 -24.11 -13.12
N SER A 271 23.81 -23.12 -13.06
CA SER A 271 23.58 -21.82 -13.71
C SER A 271 23.55 -21.92 -15.24
N GLU A 272 24.33 -22.83 -15.83
CA GLU A 272 24.41 -23.06 -17.28
C GLU A 272 23.10 -23.53 -17.91
N LEU A 273 22.24 -24.15 -17.09
CA LEU A 273 20.93 -24.66 -17.50
C LEU A 273 19.84 -23.59 -17.51
N LYS A 274 20.08 -22.43 -16.88
CA LYS A 274 19.08 -21.36 -16.78
C LYS A 274 18.81 -20.70 -18.14
N ASN A 275 17.54 -20.59 -18.51
CA ASN A 275 17.09 -20.06 -19.79
C ASN A 275 15.84 -19.17 -19.65
N GLY A 276 15.88 -18.24 -18.68
CA GLY A 276 14.75 -17.42 -18.33
C GLY A 276 13.89 -18.04 -17.24
N GLY A 277 12.67 -17.55 -17.10
CA GLY A 277 11.74 -18.01 -16.07
C GLY A 277 10.80 -16.92 -15.61
N GLN A 278 10.16 -17.15 -14.47
CA GLN A 278 9.14 -16.26 -13.93
C GLN A 278 9.54 -15.74 -12.55
N ILE A 279 9.38 -14.43 -12.34
CA ILE A 279 9.50 -13.80 -11.03
C ILE A 279 8.12 -13.26 -10.64
N TYR A 280 7.64 -13.67 -9.48
CA TYR A 280 6.42 -13.18 -8.88
C TYR A 280 6.78 -12.26 -7.73
N VAL A 281 6.23 -11.06 -7.69
CA VAL A 281 6.32 -10.14 -6.54
C VAL A 281 4.92 -9.84 -6.07
N PHE A 282 4.59 -10.20 -4.82
CA PHE A 282 3.20 -10.26 -4.39
C PHE A 282 2.97 -9.91 -2.93
N ALA A 283 1.78 -9.37 -2.69
CA ALA A 283 1.18 -9.27 -1.38
C ALA A 283 0.43 -10.57 -1.06
N ARG A 284 0.41 -10.95 0.23
CA ARG A 284 -0.25 -12.17 0.71
C ARG A 284 -0.99 -11.91 2.00
N HIS A 285 -2.30 -12.15 1.99
CA HIS A 285 -3.14 -12.16 3.17
C HIS A 285 -3.43 -13.59 3.61
N SER A 286 -3.31 -13.85 4.92
CA SER A 286 -3.61 -15.16 5.50
C SER A 286 -5.03 -15.18 6.09
N LEU A 287 -5.80 -16.20 5.72
CA LEU A 287 -7.14 -16.51 6.23
C LEU A 287 -7.09 -17.86 6.97
N GLY A 288 -6.23 -17.97 7.99
CA GLY A 288 -5.97 -19.20 8.74
C GLY A 288 -4.48 -19.47 8.95
N HIS A 289 -4.15 -20.46 9.78
CA HIS A 289 -2.78 -20.83 10.15
C HIS A 289 -2.61 -22.35 10.28
N ASN A 290 -1.35 -22.77 10.40
CA ASN A 290 -0.93 -24.18 10.59
C ASN A 290 -1.52 -25.11 9.51
N GLY A 291 -2.00 -26.30 9.89
CA GLY A 291 -2.50 -27.31 8.95
C GLY A 291 -3.74 -26.90 8.13
N ASN A 292 -4.41 -25.81 8.49
CA ASN A 292 -5.58 -25.28 7.78
C ASN A 292 -5.29 -23.90 7.18
N TRP A 293 -4.05 -23.62 6.77
CA TRP A 293 -3.71 -22.34 6.17
C TRP A 293 -4.45 -22.13 4.84
N LEU A 294 -4.86 -20.89 4.61
CA LEU A 294 -5.42 -20.39 3.36
C LEU A 294 -4.84 -19.00 3.13
N ARG A 295 -4.37 -18.71 1.92
CA ARG A 295 -3.69 -17.47 1.56
C ARG A 295 -4.24 -16.98 0.23
N VAL A 296 -4.61 -15.71 0.20
CA VAL A 296 -4.89 -15.00 -1.05
C VAL A 296 -3.65 -14.19 -1.39
N ARG A 297 -3.09 -14.40 -2.57
CA ARG A 297 -1.91 -13.68 -3.05
C ARG A 297 -2.25 -12.93 -4.32
N TYR A 298 -1.63 -11.77 -4.50
CA TYR A 298 -1.82 -10.96 -5.70
C TYR A 298 -0.66 -9.99 -5.86
N GLY A 299 -0.36 -9.63 -7.10
CA GLY A 299 0.76 -8.75 -7.40
C GLY A 299 1.15 -8.82 -8.87
N VAL A 300 2.45 -8.79 -9.13
CA VAL A 300 3.02 -8.73 -10.47
C VAL A 300 3.82 -10.00 -10.76
N MET A 301 3.67 -10.54 -11.96
CA MET A 301 4.52 -11.60 -12.52
C MET A 301 5.29 -11.04 -13.72
N PHE A 302 6.58 -11.32 -13.77
CA PHE A 302 7.44 -11.07 -14.93
C PHE A 302 7.82 -12.40 -15.56
N ASP A 303 7.57 -12.58 -16.85
CA ASP A 303 8.17 -13.67 -17.64
C ASP A 303 9.40 -13.11 -18.34
N VAL A 304 10.56 -13.60 -17.90
CA VAL A 304 11.88 -13.09 -18.26
C VAL A 304 12.57 -14.08 -19.18
N SER A 305 13.04 -13.60 -20.31
CA SER A 305 13.79 -14.36 -21.31
C SER A 305 15.23 -13.85 -21.45
N PRO A 306 16.16 -14.70 -21.94
CA PRO A 306 17.54 -14.28 -22.18
C PRO A 306 17.68 -13.11 -23.16
N ASP A 307 16.71 -12.94 -24.06
CA ASP A 307 16.74 -11.94 -25.12
C ASP A 307 16.08 -10.61 -24.71
N ASP A 308 15.47 -10.55 -23.52
CA ASP A 308 14.84 -9.33 -23.02
C ASP A 308 15.87 -8.21 -22.86
N ASN A 309 15.51 -7.02 -23.32
CA ASN A 309 16.36 -5.84 -23.35
C ASN A 309 15.51 -4.56 -23.26
N GLU A 310 16.13 -3.39 -23.39
CA GLU A 310 15.43 -2.10 -23.27
C GLU A 310 14.35 -1.90 -24.34
N SER A 311 14.59 -2.34 -25.58
CA SER A 311 13.62 -2.23 -26.68
C SER A 311 12.55 -3.33 -26.67
N ALA A 312 12.84 -4.45 -26.01
CA ALA A 312 11.94 -5.58 -25.83
C ALA A 312 11.99 -6.05 -24.36
N PRO A 313 11.33 -5.33 -23.44
CA PRO A 313 11.38 -5.65 -22.02
C PRO A 313 10.60 -6.94 -21.69
N PRO A 314 10.80 -7.51 -20.48
CA PRO A 314 10.08 -8.70 -20.03
C PRO A 314 8.56 -8.54 -20.11
N GLN A 315 7.85 -9.65 -20.35
CA GLN A 315 6.39 -9.61 -20.31
C GLN A 315 5.92 -9.48 -18.86
N ALA A 316 5.01 -8.54 -18.61
CA ALA A 316 4.45 -8.30 -17.29
C ALA A 316 2.97 -8.68 -17.21
N PHE A 317 2.57 -9.22 -16.07
CA PHE A 317 1.20 -9.62 -15.79
C PHE A 317 0.85 -9.19 -14.38
N LEU A 318 -0.39 -8.74 -14.18
CA LEU A 318 -1.00 -8.73 -12.86
C LEU A 318 -1.60 -10.10 -12.61
N PHE A 319 -1.53 -10.58 -11.38
CA PHE A 319 -2.12 -11.88 -11.03
C PHE A 319 -2.78 -11.85 -9.65
N ALA A 320 -3.68 -12.80 -9.43
CA ALA A 320 -4.17 -13.19 -8.13
C ALA A 320 -4.38 -14.71 -8.07
N ASP A 321 -4.07 -15.31 -6.93
CA ASP A 321 -4.32 -16.73 -6.68
C ASP A 321 -4.75 -16.98 -5.24
N VAL A 322 -5.37 -18.13 -5.02
CA VAL A 322 -5.69 -18.61 -3.67
C VAL A 322 -5.03 -19.96 -3.47
N ARG A 323 -4.21 -20.06 -2.42
CA ARG A 323 -3.53 -21.30 -2.03
C ARG A 323 -3.92 -21.70 -0.62
N GLY A 324 -3.98 -23.01 -0.36
CA GLY A 324 -4.29 -23.52 0.96
C GLY A 324 -4.18 -25.03 1.02
N ALA A 325 -4.05 -25.59 2.22
CA ALA A 325 -3.86 -27.02 2.41
C ALA A 325 -5.00 -27.88 1.82
N ALA A 326 -6.24 -27.39 1.89
CA ALA A 326 -7.39 -28.06 1.28
C ALA A 326 -7.36 -28.00 -0.27
N LEU A 327 -6.92 -26.86 -0.83
CA LEU A 327 -6.80 -26.66 -2.28
C LEU A 327 -5.68 -27.52 -2.87
N GLU A 328 -4.53 -27.55 -2.22
CA GLU A 328 -3.39 -28.37 -2.64
C GLU A 328 -3.71 -29.86 -2.62
N ARG A 329 -4.37 -30.36 -1.56
CA ARG A 329 -4.84 -31.76 -1.50
C ARG A 329 -5.85 -32.11 -2.59
N ALA A 330 -6.64 -31.14 -3.02
CA ALA A 330 -7.62 -31.32 -4.09
C ALA A 330 -7.04 -31.10 -5.49
N GLY A 331 -5.75 -30.73 -5.62
CA GLY A 331 -5.15 -30.35 -6.90
C GLY A 331 -5.76 -29.09 -7.52
N ALA A 332 -6.48 -28.28 -6.73
CA ALA A 332 -7.12 -27.07 -7.21
C ALA A 332 -6.11 -25.92 -7.23
N ASN A 333 -6.04 -25.20 -8.35
CA ASN A 333 -5.17 -24.04 -8.53
C ASN A 333 -5.98 -22.80 -8.96
N PRO A 334 -6.75 -22.17 -8.05
CA PRO A 334 -7.50 -20.96 -8.35
C PRO A 334 -6.55 -19.83 -8.73
N TRP A 335 -6.59 -19.43 -9.99
CA TRP A 335 -5.64 -18.52 -10.60
C TRP A 335 -6.34 -17.60 -11.58
N ALA A 336 -5.97 -16.32 -11.56
CA ALA A 336 -6.37 -15.35 -12.55
C ALA A 336 -5.22 -14.39 -12.83
N ASP A 337 -4.96 -14.11 -14.09
CA ASP A 337 -3.95 -13.15 -14.51
C ASP A 337 -4.41 -12.27 -15.67
N LYS A 338 -3.70 -11.16 -15.86
CA LYS A 338 -3.92 -10.22 -16.95
C LYS A 338 -2.58 -9.64 -17.39
N LYS A 339 -2.26 -9.81 -18.66
CA LYS A 339 -1.11 -9.15 -19.29
C LYS A 339 -1.25 -7.62 -19.21
N ILE A 340 -0.17 -6.97 -18.81
CA ILE A 340 -0.05 -5.50 -18.72
C ILE A 340 1.21 -5.02 -19.44
N HIS A 341 1.31 -3.71 -19.63
CA HIS A 341 2.53 -3.10 -20.13
C HIS A 341 3.59 -3.06 -19.01
N TYR A 342 4.83 -3.49 -19.28
CA TYR A 342 5.92 -3.51 -18.29
C TYR A 342 6.10 -2.15 -17.59
N ARG A 343 6.11 -1.07 -18.37
CA ARG A 343 6.16 0.32 -17.88
C ARG A 343 5.14 0.68 -16.80
N TRP A 344 3.95 0.05 -16.76
CA TRP A 344 2.93 0.35 -15.73
C TRP A 344 3.33 -0.07 -14.32
N VAL A 345 4.36 -0.91 -14.19
CA VAL A 345 4.93 -1.33 -12.90
C VAL A 345 6.40 -0.94 -12.78
N THR A 346 6.92 -0.16 -13.74
CA THR A 346 8.28 0.37 -13.73
C THR A 346 8.31 1.89 -13.91
N ASP A 347 8.58 2.37 -15.12
CA ASP A 347 8.91 3.77 -15.40
C ASP A 347 7.69 4.70 -15.32
N ASP A 348 6.48 4.13 -15.46
CA ASP A 348 5.20 4.82 -15.33
C ASP A 348 4.37 4.25 -14.16
N ALA A 349 5.01 3.69 -13.13
CA ALA A 349 4.33 3.02 -12.01
C ALA A 349 3.29 3.92 -11.31
N GLU A 350 3.63 5.20 -11.10
CA GLU A 350 2.72 6.16 -10.48
C GLU A 350 1.43 6.35 -11.29
N LYS A 351 1.54 6.58 -12.61
CA LYS A 351 0.40 6.73 -13.53
C LYS A 351 -0.36 5.41 -13.75
N GLY A 352 0.34 4.28 -13.64
CA GLY A 352 -0.22 2.94 -13.81
C GLY A 352 -0.97 2.42 -12.59
N SER A 353 -0.63 2.91 -11.39
CA SER A 353 -1.08 2.39 -10.09
C SER A 353 -2.61 2.24 -9.99
N GLY A 354 -3.38 3.28 -10.30
CA GLY A 354 -4.85 3.22 -10.23
C GLY A 354 -5.46 2.17 -11.18
N LYS A 355 -4.89 1.98 -12.37
CA LYS A 355 -5.32 0.92 -13.31
C LYS A 355 -4.93 -0.47 -12.80
N ALA A 356 -3.73 -0.60 -12.23
CA ALA A 356 -3.24 -1.83 -11.65
C ALA A 356 -4.13 -2.27 -10.46
N GLU A 357 -4.47 -1.35 -9.57
CA GLU A 357 -5.38 -1.59 -8.44
C GLU A 357 -6.77 -2.05 -8.90
N GLN A 358 -7.35 -1.38 -9.92
CA GLN A 358 -8.64 -1.80 -10.48
C GLN A 358 -8.59 -3.19 -11.11
N HIS A 359 -7.51 -3.54 -11.81
CA HIS A 359 -7.33 -4.87 -12.39
C HIS A 359 -7.12 -5.93 -11.32
N LEU A 360 -6.27 -5.66 -10.33
CA LEU A 360 -6.05 -6.56 -9.18
C LEU A 360 -7.36 -6.83 -8.43
N ASN A 361 -8.23 -5.83 -8.22
CA ASN A 361 -9.54 -6.06 -7.60
C ASN A 361 -10.35 -7.15 -8.34
N LYS A 362 -10.40 -7.06 -9.68
CA LYS A 362 -11.11 -8.04 -10.53
C LYS A 362 -10.46 -9.42 -10.48
N LEU A 363 -9.13 -9.48 -10.51
CA LEU A 363 -8.39 -10.74 -10.44
C LEU A 363 -8.58 -11.44 -9.08
N ILE A 364 -8.51 -10.68 -7.98
CA ILE A 364 -8.75 -11.19 -6.62
C ILE A 364 -10.17 -11.77 -6.53
N LEU A 365 -11.19 -11.04 -7.02
CA LEU A 365 -12.57 -11.55 -7.07
C LEU A 365 -12.68 -12.85 -7.86
N SER A 366 -12.09 -12.90 -9.06
CA SER A 366 -12.08 -14.09 -9.90
C SER A 366 -11.45 -15.31 -9.21
N ALA A 367 -10.30 -15.12 -8.55
CA ALA A 367 -9.63 -16.20 -7.82
C ALA A 367 -10.46 -16.69 -6.61
N ILE A 368 -11.16 -15.78 -5.93
CA ILE A 368 -12.08 -16.12 -4.83
C ILE A 368 -13.30 -16.88 -5.34
N ASP A 369 -13.90 -16.47 -6.46
CA ASP A 369 -15.07 -17.14 -7.03
C ASP A 369 -14.73 -18.57 -7.45
N GLN A 370 -13.58 -18.78 -8.11
CA GLN A 370 -13.10 -20.13 -8.44
C GLN A 370 -13.01 -21.05 -7.20
N VAL A 371 -12.55 -20.52 -6.05
CA VAL A 371 -12.51 -21.29 -4.78
C VAL A 371 -13.90 -21.63 -4.26
N LEU A 372 -14.81 -20.65 -4.27
CA LEU A 372 -16.16 -20.81 -3.74
C LEU A 372 -17.00 -21.78 -4.60
N ASP A 373 -16.83 -21.72 -5.91
CA ASP A 373 -17.53 -22.57 -6.89
C ASP A 373 -17.02 -24.01 -6.86
N ALA A 374 -15.72 -24.20 -6.60
CA ALA A 374 -15.12 -25.52 -6.46
C ALA A 374 -15.60 -26.30 -5.22
N LYS A 375 -16.39 -25.70 -4.32
CA LYS A 375 -16.98 -26.32 -3.11
C LYS A 375 -15.96 -27.10 -2.26
N MET A 376 -14.76 -26.57 -2.16
CA MET A 376 -13.66 -27.17 -1.40
C MET A 376 -14.00 -27.30 0.09
N PRO A 377 -13.46 -28.30 0.81
CA PRO A 377 -13.70 -28.52 2.23
C PRO A 377 -12.94 -27.49 3.09
N LEU A 378 -13.28 -26.22 2.94
CA LEU A 378 -12.75 -25.12 3.73
C LEU A 378 -13.40 -25.08 5.11
N LEU A 379 -12.68 -24.53 6.10
CA LEU A 379 -13.29 -24.24 7.40
C LEU A 379 -14.45 -23.25 7.24
N ALA A 380 -15.49 -23.39 8.07
CA ALA A 380 -16.65 -22.50 8.03
C ALA A 380 -16.26 -21.01 8.11
N GLN A 381 -15.29 -20.68 8.97
CA GLN A 381 -14.72 -19.34 9.09
C GLN A 381 -14.05 -18.86 7.79
N GLN A 382 -13.27 -19.72 7.12
CA GLN A 382 -12.60 -19.38 5.87
C GLN A 382 -13.60 -19.12 4.75
N LYS A 383 -14.59 -20.01 4.62
CA LYS A 383 -15.68 -19.83 3.66
C LYS A 383 -16.45 -18.54 3.91
N LYS A 384 -16.78 -18.23 5.17
CA LYS A 384 -17.43 -16.97 5.56
C LYS A 384 -16.55 -15.75 5.24
N ALA A 385 -15.25 -15.82 5.50
CA ALA A 385 -14.31 -14.75 5.17
C ALA A 385 -14.24 -14.48 3.66
N LEU A 386 -14.14 -15.52 2.84
CA LEU A 386 -14.14 -15.39 1.38
C LEU A 386 -15.45 -14.78 0.86
N LEU A 387 -16.61 -15.20 1.39
CA LEU A 387 -17.91 -14.63 1.03
C LEU A 387 -18.01 -13.14 1.40
N LEU A 388 -17.54 -12.75 2.58
CA LEU A 388 -17.51 -11.36 3.03
C LEU A 388 -16.53 -10.52 2.20
N LEU A 389 -15.37 -11.08 1.87
CA LEU A 389 -14.36 -10.44 1.03
C LEU A 389 -14.90 -10.20 -0.38
N ARG A 390 -15.52 -11.21 -0.99
CA ARG A 390 -16.21 -11.09 -2.28
C ARG A 390 -17.26 -9.98 -2.27
N LYS A 391 -18.13 -9.96 -1.26
CA LYS A 391 -19.14 -8.91 -1.10
C LYS A 391 -18.52 -7.52 -0.98
N SER A 392 -17.46 -7.40 -0.18
CA SER A 392 -16.82 -6.11 0.09
C SER A 392 -16.09 -5.56 -1.13
N LEU A 393 -15.25 -6.37 -1.78
CA LEU A 393 -14.53 -5.99 -3.00
C LEU A 393 -15.49 -5.74 -4.18
N GLY A 394 -16.54 -6.57 -4.31
CA GLY A 394 -17.55 -6.42 -5.37
C GLY A 394 -18.42 -5.17 -5.23
N SER A 395 -18.54 -4.61 -4.02
CA SER A 395 -19.27 -3.35 -3.80
C SER A 395 -18.53 -2.11 -4.31
N GLY A 396 -17.21 -2.22 -4.53
CA GLY A 396 -16.34 -1.09 -4.85
C GLY A 396 -16.17 -0.07 -3.73
N ARG A 397 -16.79 -0.28 -2.55
CA ARG A 397 -16.70 0.61 -1.39
C ARG A 397 -15.71 0.07 -0.38
N GLN A 398 -14.81 0.94 0.09
CA GLN A 398 -13.92 0.62 1.20
C GLN A 398 -14.74 0.26 2.45
N PRO A 399 -14.30 -0.73 3.25
CA PRO A 399 -15.02 -1.10 4.46
C PRO A 399 -14.93 0.04 5.49
N LEU A 400 -15.98 0.17 6.30
CA LEU A 400 -15.99 1.14 7.39
C LEU A 400 -14.86 0.82 8.37
N LEU A 401 -14.09 1.84 8.74
CA LEU A 401 -13.21 1.73 9.91
C LEU A 401 -14.14 1.57 11.14
N ALA A 402 -14.24 0.35 11.67
CA ALA A 402 -14.99 0.10 12.88
C ALA A 402 -14.34 0.89 14.03
N ALA A 403 -15.15 1.68 14.72
CA ALA A 403 -14.75 2.57 15.81
C ALA A 403 -14.19 1.83 17.03
#